data_AF-A0AA39KLB3-F1
#
_entry.id   AF-A0AA39KLB3-F1
#
_cell.length_a   1.000
_cell.length_b   1.000
_cell.length_c   1.000
_cell.angle_alpha   90.00
_cell.angle_beta   90.00
_cell.angle_gamma   90.00
#
_symmetry.space_group_name_H-M   'P 1'
#
loop_
_entity.id
_entity.type
_entity.pdbx_description
1 polymer ?
#
loop_
_entity_poly.entity_id
_entity_poly.type
_entity_poly.pdbx_seq_one_letter_code
_entity_poly.pdbx_strand_id
1 'polypeptide(L)'
;MAKLVLLEGMLSSSSNDSDSDESIDSESWDDIFEDDDKNHQCYPLRPIPRVDNFMENVVARYTDTEFQENFRLKRTTFYYLLNILKADMDNFDEFGHPPIAPEKQLCITLYVLGTPDS
;
A
#
# COMPACT_ATOMS: atom_id res chain seq x y z
N MET A 1 0.25 -31.98 13.94
CA MET A 1 -0.37 -32.18 12.62
C MET A 1 -1.59 -31.26 12.52
N ALA A 2 -1.39 -30.00 12.14
CA ALA A 2 -2.50 -29.05 11.93
C ALA A 2 -2.87 -29.05 10.45
N LYS A 3 -4.16 -29.23 10.16
CA LYS A 3 -4.77 -29.12 8.82
C LYS A 3 -4.87 -27.65 8.43
N LEU A 4 -4.36 -27.29 7.25
CA LEU A 4 -4.76 -26.08 6.54
C LEU A 4 -6.04 -26.39 5.74
N VAL A 5 -7.12 -25.66 6.01
CA VAL A 5 -8.34 -25.68 5.21
C VAL A 5 -8.24 -24.51 4.24
N LEU A 6 -8.11 -24.83 2.95
CA LEU A 6 -8.18 -23.88 1.84
C LEU A 6 -9.66 -23.51 1.61
N LEU A 7 -9.95 -22.21 1.64
CA LEU A 7 -11.26 -21.63 1.31
C LEU A 7 -11.31 -21.39 -0.21
N GLU A 8 -11.53 -22.45 -0.98
CA GLU A 8 -11.87 -22.40 -2.41
C GLU A 8 -13.40 -22.40 -2.52
N GLY A 9 -13.97 -21.32 -3.06
CA GLY A 9 -15.36 -21.34 -3.49
C GLY A 9 -16.12 -20.04 -3.25
N MET A 10 -15.83 -19.00 -4.02
CA MET A 10 -16.78 -17.88 -4.22
C MET A 10 -16.75 -17.27 -5.62
N LEU A 11 -16.32 -18.01 -6.65
CA LEU A 11 -16.44 -17.53 -8.04
C LEU A 11 -17.21 -18.52 -8.91
N SER A 12 -18.53 -18.37 -8.92
CA SER A 12 -19.39 -18.71 -10.05
C SER A 12 -20.65 -17.83 -10.04
N SER A 13 -20.71 -16.97 -11.07
CA SER A 13 -21.80 -16.30 -11.83
C SER A 13 -23.26 -16.37 -11.30
N SER A 14 -24.17 -15.42 -11.49
CA SER A 14 -24.41 -14.43 -12.57
C SER A 14 -25.45 -13.37 -12.12
N SER A 15 -25.52 -12.20 -12.79
CA SER A 15 -26.72 -11.64 -13.46
C SER A 15 -26.59 -10.12 -13.71
N ASN A 16 -26.96 -9.70 -14.92
CA ASN A 16 -26.95 -8.34 -15.43
C ASN A 16 -27.98 -7.43 -14.75
N ASP A 17 -27.63 -6.17 -14.51
CA ASP A 17 -28.54 -5.03 -14.71
C ASP A 17 -27.71 -3.85 -15.23
N SER A 18 -28.10 -3.34 -16.39
CA SER A 18 -27.53 -2.16 -17.03
C SER A 18 -28.38 -0.95 -16.68
N ASP A 19 -27.77 0.11 -16.19
CA ASP A 19 -28.25 1.48 -16.39
C ASP A 19 -27.02 2.35 -16.71
N SER A 20 -27.02 2.92 -17.92
CA SER A 20 -26.04 3.90 -18.43
C SER A 20 -26.56 5.29 -18.09
N ASP A 21 -25.77 6.19 -17.53
CA ASP A 21 -24.96 7.22 -18.20
C ASP A 21 -24.00 7.84 -17.14
N GLU A 22 -22.86 8.49 -17.38
CA GLU A 22 -22.50 9.55 -18.32
C GLU A 22 -20.96 9.76 -18.36
N SER A 23 -20.49 10.30 -19.49
CA SER A 23 -19.13 10.23 -20.06
C SER A 23 -17.98 10.89 -19.29
N ILE A 24 -16.83 10.20 -19.23
CA ILE A 24 -15.52 10.86 -19.24
C ILE A 24 -14.70 10.32 -20.43
N ASP A 25 -14.26 11.27 -21.26
CA ASP A 25 -13.48 11.06 -22.48
C ASP A 25 -12.13 10.40 -22.15
N SER A 26 -12.08 9.08 -22.28
CA SER A 26 -10.85 8.29 -22.11
C SER A 26 -10.14 8.27 -23.44
N GLU A 27 -9.14 9.14 -23.58
CA GLU A 27 -8.18 9.08 -24.67
C GLU A 27 -7.64 7.64 -24.80
N SER A 28 -7.87 7.07 -25.99
CA SER A 28 -7.60 5.73 -26.47
C SER A 28 -6.37 5.03 -25.84
N TRP A 29 -6.63 4.02 -24.99
CA TRP A 29 -5.64 3.01 -24.61
C TRP A 29 -5.85 1.66 -25.32
N ASP A 30 -6.87 1.55 -26.17
CA ASP A 30 -7.32 0.30 -26.78
C ASP A 30 -6.67 -0.01 -28.15
N ASP A 31 -5.94 0.93 -28.76
CA ASP A 31 -5.35 0.76 -30.10
C ASP A 31 -3.97 0.08 -30.14
N ILE A 32 -3.55 -0.68 -29.12
CA ILE A 32 -2.23 -1.37 -29.13
C ILE A 32 -2.31 -2.84 -28.71
N PHE A 33 -3.37 -3.58 -29.03
CA PHE A 33 -3.29 -5.05 -28.96
C PHE A 33 -4.06 -5.73 -30.10
N GLU A 34 -3.89 -5.23 -31.32
CA GLU A 34 -4.06 -6.05 -32.53
C GLU A 34 -2.72 -6.10 -33.26
N ASP A 35 -1.93 -7.14 -32.99
CA ASP A 35 -1.34 -8.02 -34.02
C ASP A 35 -0.13 -8.83 -33.49
N ASP A 36 -0.35 -10.13 -33.57
CA ASP A 36 0.54 -11.15 -34.11
C ASP A 36 1.80 -11.62 -33.35
N ASP A 37 1.91 -12.93 -33.35
CA ASP A 37 2.99 -13.78 -32.86
C ASP A 37 4.40 -13.21 -33.05
N LYS A 38 5.09 -12.89 -31.95
CA LYS A 38 6.45 -13.35 -31.58
C LYS A 38 7.09 -12.40 -30.56
N ASN A 39 7.78 -13.02 -29.59
CA ASN A 39 8.75 -12.41 -28.68
C ASN A 39 8.15 -11.68 -27.47
N HIS A 40 7.98 -12.42 -26.36
CA HIS A 40 7.78 -11.84 -25.03
C HIS A 40 9.07 -11.14 -24.57
N GLN A 41 9.34 -9.98 -25.16
CA GLN A 41 10.43 -9.12 -24.72
C GLN A 41 9.95 -8.47 -23.43
N CYS A 42 10.49 -8.92 -22.29
CA CYS A 42 10.22 -8.33 -20.99
C CYS A 42 10.71 -6.87 -21.04
N TYR A 43 9.78 -5.94 -21.22
CA TYR A 43 10.11 -4.51 -21.21
C TYR A 43 10.55 -4.13 -19.79
N PRO A 44 11.71 -3.47 -19.61
CA PRO A 44 12.14 -3.05 -18.29
C PRO A 44 11.12 -2.05 -17.73
N LEU A 45 10.48 -2.43 -16.62
CA LEU A 45 9.65 -1.51 -15.85
C LEU A 45 10.50 -0.31 -15.46
N ARG A 46 10.05 0.90 -15.81
CA ARG A 46 10.73 2.12 -15.38
C ARG A 46 10.62 2.22 -13.86
N PRO A 47 11.73 2.46 -13.14
CA PRO A 47 11.67 2.59 -11.69
C PRO A 47 10.83 3.81 -11.31
N ILE A 48 9.89 3.61 -10.39
CA ILE A 48 9.13 4.71 -9.78
C ILE A 48 10.10 5.45 -8.86
N PRO A 49 10.33 6.76 -9.06
CA PRO A 49 11.19 7.53 -8.17
C PRO A 49 10.60 7.50 -6.75
N ARG A 50 11.41 7.07 -5.77
CA ARG A 50 11.04 7.06 -4.35
C ARG A 50 11.75 8.19 -3.63
N VAL A 51 11.10 8.74 -2.61
CA VAL A 51 11.71 9.76 -1.74
C VAL A 51 12.62 9.07 -0.76
N ASP A 52 13.91 9.38 -0.83
CA ASP A 52 14.89 8.91 0.15
C ASP A 52 14.68 9.58 1.52
N ASN A 53 14.83 8.78 2.58
CA ASN A 53 14.69 9.24 3.97
C ASN A 53 13.37 10.00 4.21
N PHE A 54 12.27 9.43 3.75
CA PHE A 54 10.94 10.05 3.84
C PHE A 54 10.57 10.47 5.27
N MET A 55 10.91 9.67 6.28
CA MET A 55 10.61 10.03 7.67
C MET A 55 11.35 11.29 8.11
N GLU A 56 12.64 11.36 7.79
CA GLU A 56 13.55 12.41 8.24
C GLU A 56 13.36 13.70 7.42
N ASN A 57 13.03 13.56 6.14
CA ASN A 57 12.93 14.69 5.20
C ASN A 57 11.51 15.22 5.04
N VAL A 58 10.49 14.36 5.17
CA VAL A 58 9.08 14.72 4.91
C VAL A 58 8.28 14.73 6.21
N VAL A 59 8.16 13.58 6.88
CA VAL A 59 7.28 13.44 8.07
C VAL A 59 7.73 14.34 9.22
N ALA A 60 9.04 14.47 9.42
CA ALA A 60 9.62 15.34 10.44
C ALA A 60 9.28 16.84 10.22
N ARG A 61 8.98 17.24 8.99
CA ARG A 61 8.66 18.62 8.62
C ARG A 61 7.17 18.94 8.63
N TYR A 62 6.30 17.92 8.72
CA TYR A 62 4.86 18.14 8.80
C TYR A 62 4.51 19.01 10.01
N THR A 63 3.56 19.91 9.82
CA THR A 63 2.77 20.49 10.89
C THR A 63 1.91 19.41 11.55
N ASP A 64 1.37 19.69 12.75
CA ASP A 64 0.51 18.72 13.42
C ASP A 64 -0.78 18.43 12.63
N THR A 65 -1.28 19.43 11.89
CA THR A 65 -2.43 19.28 10.98
C THR A 65 -2.09 18.36 9.81
N GLU A 66 -0.99 18.61 9.09
CA GLU A 66 -0.55 17.77 7.97
C GLU A 66 -0.28 16.33 8.44
N PHE A 67 0.34 16.17 9.62
CA PHE A 67 0.56 14.85 10.20
C PHE A 67 -0.77 14.12 10.45
N GLN A 68 -1.75 14.82 11.02
CA GLN A 68 -3.06 14.24 11.29
C GLN A 68 -3.83 13.92 10.01
N GLU A 69 -3.72 14.71 8.96
CA GLU A 69 -4.36 14.43 7.67
C GLU A 69 -3.76 13.18 7.01
N ASN A 70 -2.43 13.03 7.04
CA ASN A 70 -1.73 11.90 6.42
C ASN A 70 -1.89 10.59 7.19
N PHE A 71 -1.82 10.63 8.53
CA PHE A 71 -1.83 9.42 9.37
C PHE A 71 -3.17 9.21 10.09
N ARG A 72 -4.14 10.11 9.91
CA ARG A 72 -5.47 10.10 10.56
C ARG A 72 -5.39 10.04 12.09
N LEU A 73 -4.27 10.49 12.65
CA LEU A 73 -3.93 10.40 14.07
C LEU A 73 -3.15 11.64 14.51
N LYS A 74 -3.42 12.15 15.71
CA LYS A 74 -2.63 13.24 16.29
C LYS A 74 -1.18 12.77 16.52
N ARG A 75 -0.21 13.64 16.25
CA ARG A 75 1.22 13.38 16.46
C ARG A 75 1.55 12.98 17.91
N THR A 76 0.92 13.60 18.89
CA THR A 76 1.10 13.24 20.31
C THR A 76 0.60 11.83 20.60
N THR A 77 -0.54 11.45 20.05
CA THR A 77 -1.09 10.09 20.17
C THR A 77 -0.21 9.07 19.45
N PHE A 78 0.36 9.43 18.30
CA PHE A 78 1.35 8.60 17.61
C PHE A 78 2.54 8.26 18.52
N TYR A 79 3.17 9.25 19.14
CA TYR A 79 4.30 9.01 20.04
C TYR A 79 3.91 8.22 21.29
N TYR A 80 2.70 8.44 21.80
CA TYR A 80 2.16 7.64 22.91
C TYR A 80 2.03 6.16 22.53
N LEU A 81 1.43 5.86 21.36
CA LEU A 81 1.30 4.48 20.86
C LEU A 81 2.66 3.86 20.58
N LEU A 82 3.55 4.60 19.93
CA LEU A 82 4.92 4.17 19.68
C LEU A 82 5.60 3.76 20.99
N ASN A 83 5.51 4.57 22.04
CA ASN A 83 6.14 4.25 23.31
C ASN A 83 5.61 2.96 23.95
N ILE A 84 4.33 2.62 23.74
CA ILE A 84 3.73 1.40 24.27
C ILE A 84 4.13 0.19 23.42
N LEU A 85 4.08 0.33 22.10
CA LEU A 85 4.26 -0.77 21.16
C LEU A 85 5.72 -1.03 20.79
N LYS A 86 6.64 -0.10 21.08
CA LYS A 86 8.05 -0.19 20.69
C LYS A 86 8.71 -1.49 21.15
N ALA A 87 8.40 -1.95 22.36
CA ALA A 87 8.94 -3.20 22.90
C ALA A 87 8.53 -4.43 22.06
N ASP A 88 7.33 -4.42 21.48
CA ASP A 88 6.79 -5.51 20.67
C ASP A 88 7.20 -5.41 19.19
N MET A 89 7.68 -4.24 18.75
CA MET A 89 8.10 -3.97 17.37
C MET A 89 9.59 -4.19 17.14
N ASP A 90 10.40 -4.16 18.21
CA ASP A 90 11.86 -4.32 18.17
C ASP A 90 12.29 -5.80 18.14
N ASN A 91 11.46 -6.66 17.53
CA ASN A 91 11.78 -8.08 17.36
C ASN A 91 12.87 -8.22 16.31
N PHE A 92 14.10 -8.47 16.78
CA PHE A 92 15.20 -8.93 15.96
C PHE A 92 14.93 -10.37 15.54
N ASP A 93 14.29 -10.56 14.38
CA ASP A 93 14.32 -11.86 13.74
C ASP A 93 15.76 -12.13 13.28
N GLU A 94 16.34 -13.25 13.72
CA GLU A 94 17.71 -13.70 13.39
C GLU A 94 17.94 -13.97 11.88
N PHE A 95 16.96 -13.69 11.01
CA PHE A 95 16.97 -14.07 9.61
C PHE A 95 16.89 -12.87 8.66
N GLY A 96 18.05 -12.58 8.05
CA GLY A 96 18.23 -12.06 6.69
C GLY A 96 17.86 -10.61 6.39
N HIS A 97 16.82 -10.06 7.02
CA HIS A 97 16.37 -8.69 6.76
C HIS A 97 16.65 -7.79 7.97
N PRO A 98 17.26 -6.61 7.76
CA PRO A 98 17.42 -5.65 8.84
C PRO A 98 16.02 -5.23 9.34
N PRO A 99 15.79 -5.22 10.66
CA PRO A 99 14.50 -4.85 11.21
C PRO A 99 14.15 -3.40 10.84
N ILE A 100 12.91 -3.17 10.41
CA ILE A 100 12.40 -1.82 10.15
C ILE A 100 12.23 -1.13 11.50
N ALA A 101 12.72 0.10 11.63
CA ALA A 101 12.56 0.88 12.87
C ALA A 101 11.08 0.96 13.30
N PRO A 102 10.76 0.80 14.60
CA PRO A 102 9.38 0.83 15.11
C PRO A 102 8.57 2.04 14.65
N GLU A 103 9.21 3.22 14.57
CA GLU A 103 8.61 4.45 14.06
C GLU A 103 8.10 4.29 12.62
N LYS A 104 8.90 3.65 11.76
CA LYS A 104 8.58 3.41 10.35
C LYS A 104 7.49 2.35 10.22
N GLN A 105 7.56 1.29 11.02
CA GLN A 105 6.51 0.25 11.06
C GLN A 105 5.15 0.87 11.38
N LEU A 106 5.06 1.64 12.47
CA LEU A 106 3.80 2.26 12.90
C LEU A 106 3.27 3.26 11.86
N CYS A 107 4.13 4.07 11.23
CA CYS A 107 3.72 4.97 10.16
C CYS A 107 3.12 4.23 8.96
N ILE A 108 3.76 3.13 8.51
CA ILE A 108 3.25 2.30 7.40
C ILE A 108 1.90 1.71 7.78
N THR A 109 1.78 1.15 8.99
CA THR A 109 0.52 0.58 9.49
C THR A 109 -0.60 1.61 9.48
N LEU A 110 -0.35 2.81 10.01
CA LEU A 110 -1.35 3.87 10.04
C LEU A 110 -1.72 4.37 8.64
N TYR A 111 -0.75 4.46 7.73
CA TYR A 111 -1.01 4.88 6.36
C TYR A 111 -1.90 3.87 5.62
N VAL A 112 -1.57 2.58 5.71
CA VAL A 112 -2.32 1.49 5.05
C VAL A 112 -3.70 1.31 5.65
N LEU A 113 -3.82 1.26 6.99
CA LEU A 113 -5.13 1.11 7.64
C LEU A 113 -5.97 2.39 7.55
N GLY A 114 -5.31 3.54 7.52
CA GLY A 114 -5.96 4.83 7.38
C GLY A 114 -6.46 5.08 5.97
N THR A 115 -5.82 4.53 4.94
CA THR A 115 -6.11 4.84 3.53
C THR A 115 -6.68 3.61 2.82
N PRO A 116 -8.02 3.43 2.80
CA PRO A 116 -8.65 2.21 2.28
C PRO A 116 -8.54 2.02 0.75
N ASP A 117 -8.13 3.04 0.00
CA ASP A 117 -8.03 3.04 -1.48
C ASP A 117 -6.58 2.93 -2.01
N SER A 118 -5.61 2.51 -1.18
CA SER A 118 -4.20 2.45 -1.60
C SER A 118 -3.80 1.17 -2.32
#